data_AF-A0A496TCI9-F1
#
_entry.id   AF-A0A496TCI9-F1
#
_cell.length_a   1.000
_cell.length_b   1.000
_cell.length_c   1.000
_cell.angle_alpha   90.00
_cell.angle_beta   90.00
_cell.angle_gamma   90.00
#
_symmetry.space_group_name_H-M   'P 1'
#
loop_
_entity.id
_entity.type
_entity.pdbx_description
1 polymer ?
#
loop_
_entity_poly.entity_id
_entity_poly.type
_entity_poly.pdbx_seq_one_letter_code
_entity_poly.pdbx_strand_id
1 'polypeptide(L)'
;MRAEIITIGDELLRGFVVDTNAAYIGKKLLEVGIKPFWVTTVGDDQNTLLQAFTLAAQRVELVFVTGGLGPTHDDVTKKVACKFFDSELVFNQLVFKKIVELFRQRGVEMPAINEEQAWIPKKAQLILNEVGTAPGFIFNKDGC
;
A
#
# COMPACT_ATOMS: atom_id res chain seq x y z
N MET A 1 -2.64 -13.00 17.50
CA MET A 1 -2.40 -12.22 16.28
C MET A 1 -1.43 -11.09 16.59
N ARG A 2 -0.23 -11.15 16.02
CA ARG A 2 0.72 -10.04 16.01
C ARG A 2 0.66 -9.35 14.66
N ALA A 3 0.88 -8.03 14.67
CA ALA A 3 0.95 -7.26 13.45
C ALA A 3 2.29 -6.54 13.29
N GLU A 4 2.76 -6.42 12.06
CA GLU A 4 3.85 -5.52 11.69
C GLU A 4 3.30 -4.36 10.87
N ILE A 5 3.86 -3.17 11.08
CA ILE A 5 3.56 -1.99 10.27
C ILE A 5 4.80 -1.70 9.42
N ILE A 6 4.62 -1.63 8.11
CA ILE A 6 5.65 -1.24 7.14
C ILE A 6 5.26 0.13 6.58
N THR A 7 6.15 1.10 6.76
CA THR A 7 6.02 2.42 6.17
C THR A 7 7.06 2.61 5.07
N ILE A 8 6.62 3.18 3.95
CA ILE A 8 7.42 3.32 2.73
C ILE A 8 7.49 4.80 2.39
N GLY A 9 8.71 5.30 2.20
CA GLY A 9 8.96 6.67 1.77
C GLY A 9 10.37 7.09 2.11
N ASP A 10 11.15 7.49 1.11
CA ASP A 10 12.51 7.98 1.36
C ASP A 10 12.53 9.23 2.26
N GLU A 11 11.50 10.07 2.23
CA GLU A 11 11.35 11.24 3.09
C GLU A 11 11.25 10.89 4.58
N LEU A 12 10.74 9.68 4.90
CA LEU A 12 10.74 9.15 6.26
C LEU A 12 12.16 8.77 6.67
N LEU A 13 12.89 8.07 5.80
CA LEU A 13 14.29 7.68 6.07
C LEU A 13 15.23 8.88 6.20
N ARG A 14 15.01 9.94 5.41
CA ARG A 14 15.77 11.19 5.47
C ARG A 14 15.36 12.07 6.66
N GLY A 15 14.28 11.73 7.37
CA GLY A 15 13.78 12.49 8.51
C GLY A 15 13.12 13.82 8.15
N PHE A 16 12.70 14.00 6.88
CA PHE A 16 11.95 15.18 6.46
C PHE A 16 10.50 15.14 6.91
N VAL A 17 9.95 13.94 7.08
CA VAL A 17 8.59 13.72 7.56
C VAL A 17 8.64 12.79 8.76
N VAL A 18 7.93 13.15 9.82
CA VAL A 18 7.72 12.26 10.97
C VAL A 18 6.69 11.20 10.60
N ASP A 19 7.00 9.93 10.83
CA ASP A 19 6.10 8.80 10.57
C ASP A 19 4.91 8.77 11.55
N THR A 20 3.93 9.64 11.29
CA THR A 20 2.67 9.68 12.03
C THR A 20 1.72 8.57 11.61
N ASN A 21 1.93 7.95 10.44
CA ASN A 21 1.14 6.85 9.93
C ASN A 21 1.31 5.60 10.80
N ALA A 22 2.56 5.22 11.11
CA ALA A 22 2.83 4.09 12.00
C ALA A 22 2.21 4.31 13.39
N ALA A 23 2.29 5.54 13.92
CA ALA A 23 1.68 5.90 15.19
C ALA A 23 0.14 5.79 15.16
N TYR A 24 -0.51 6.24 14.07
CA TYR A 24 -1.95 6.13 13.89
C TYR A 24 -2.39 4.66 13.78
N ILE A 25 -1.75 3.89 12.89
CA ILE A 25 -2.07 2.49 12.65
C ILE A 25 -1.87 1.68 13.93
N GLY A 26 -0.76 1.88 14.65
CA GLY A 26 -0.48 1.19 15.91
C GLY A 26 -1.58 1.40 16.96
N LYS A 27 -2.09 2.64 17.09
CA LYS A 27 -3.24 2.93 17.96
C LYS A 27 -4.50 2.21 17.50
N LYS A 28 -4.81 2.23 16.21
CA LYS A 28 -5.98 1.54 15.63
C LYS A 28 -5.93 0.03 15.80
N LEU A 29 -4.75 -0.57 15.70
CA LEU A 29 -4.58 -2.00 15.97
C LEU A 29 -4.89 -2.35 17.43
N LEU A 30 -4.39 -1.54 18.37
CA LEU A 30 -4.67 -1.76 19.79
C LEU A 30 -6.17 -1.61 20.11
N GLU A 31 -6.87 -0.66 19.48
CA GLU A 31 -8.32 -0.49 19.63
C GLU A 31 -9.12 -1.75 19.25
N VAL A 32 -8.63 -2.54 18.28
CA VAL A 32 -9.26 -3.80 17.86
C VAL A 32 -8.61 -5.04 18.49
N GLY A 33 -7.77 -4.87 19.50
CA GLY A 33 -7.13 -5.96 20.24
C GLY A 33 -5.96 -6.66 19.52
N ILE A 34 -5.43 -6.06 18.44
CA ILE A 34 -4.26 -6.56 17.72
C ILE A 34 -3.02 -5.86 18.27
N LYS A 35 -2.00 -6.63 18.68
CA LYS A 35 -0.76 -6.06 19.22
C LYS A 35 0.21 -5.72 18.07
N PRO A 36 0.62 -4.45 17.90
CA PRO A 36 1.77 -4.11 17.07
C PRO A 36 3.02 -4.75 17.66
N PHE A 37 3.69 -5.58 16.88
CA PHE A 37 4.86 -6.35 17.29
C PHE A 37 6.15 -5.80 16.71
N TRP A 38 6.10 -5.25 15.50
CA TRP A 38 7.24 -4.65 14.82
C TRP A 38 6.80 -3.45 13.98
N VAL A 39 7.69 -2.48 13.81
CA VAL A 39 7.52 -1.38 12.85
C VAL A 39 8.79 -1.32 12.00
N THR A 40 8.62 -1.28 10.69
CA THR A 40 9.70 -1.23 9.71
C THR A 40 9.47 -0.03 8.80
N THR A 41 10.48 0.81 8.62
CA THR A 41 10.46 1.89 7.64
C THR A 41 11.50 1.60 6.55
N VAL A 42 11.09 1.70 5.29
CA VAL A 42 11.95 1.48 4.12
C VAL A 42 11.78 2.59 3.09
N GLY A 43 12.77 2.73 2.21
CA GLY A 43 12.72 3.65 1.08
C GLY A 43 11.97 3.05 -0.11
N ASP A 44 11.89 3.83 -1.18
CA ASP A 44 11.15 3.50 -2.41
C ASP A 44 11.95 2.58 -3.36
N ASP A 45 12.64 1.57 -2.80
CA ASP A 45 13.40 0.56 -3.55
C ASP A 45 12.68 -0.79 -3.59
N GLN A 46 12.60 -1.39 -4.78
CA GLN A 46 11.90 -2.66 -4.98
C GLN A 46 12.50 -3.83 -4.19
N ASN A 47 13.82 -3.91 -4.10
CA ASN A 47 14.50 -5.02 -3.44
C ASN A 47 14.38 -4.89 -1.92
N THR A 48 14.57 -3.68 -1.40
CA THR A 48 14.38 -3.38 0.02
C THR A 48 12.94 -3.67 0.45
N LEU A 49 11.94 -3.26 -0.33
CA LEU A 49 10.55 -3.53 -0.01
C LEU A 49 10.21 -5.02 -0.05
N LEU A 50 10.73 -5.75 -1.06
CA LEU A 50 10.52 -7.20 -1.14
C LEU A 50 11.17 -7.93 0.06
N GLN A 51 12.35 -7.48 0.48
CA GLN A 51 13.01 -7.99 1.68
C GLN A 51 12.17 -7.72 2.93
N ALA A 52 11.63 -6.50 3.07
CA ALA A 52 10.75 -6.14 4.19
C ALA A 52 9.49 -7.03 4.25
N PHE A 53 8.82 -7.26 3.12
CA PHE A 53 7.67 -8.18 3.06
C PHE A 53 8.06 -9.61 3.45
N THR A 54 9.21 -10.09 2.96
CA THR A 54 9.70 -11.44 3.26
C THR A 54 10.01 -11.62 4.74
N LEU A 55 10.67 -10.64 5.36
CA LEU A 55 10.98 -10.67 6.79
C LEU A 55 9.73 -10.53 7.66
N ALA A 56 8.80 -9.64 7.29
CA ALA A 56 7.55 -9.46 8.02
C ALA A 56 6.70 -10.73 8.03
N ALA A 57 6.57 -11.39 6.87
CA ALA A 57 5.83 -12.65 6.75
C ALA A 57 6.39 -13.81 7.59
N GLN A 58 7.67 -13.74 8.01
CA GLN A 58 8.26 -14.72 8.93
C GLN A 58 7.99 -14.41 10.41
N ARG A 59 7.58 -13.18 10.74
CA ARG A 59 7.51 -12.67 12.11
C ARG A 59 6.09 -12.56 12.65
N VAL A 60 5.13 -12.24 11.78
CA VAL A 60 3.77 -11.83 12.19
C VAL A 60 2.70 -12.44 11.30
N GLU A 61 1.49 -12.56 11.84
CA GLU A 61 0.31 -13.06 11.14
C GLU A 61 -0.42 -11.97 10.31
N LEU A 62 -0.06 -10.70 10.48
CA LEU A 62 -0.70 -9.57 9.79
C LEU A 62 0.31 -8.47 9.50
N VAL A 63 0.30 -7.94 8.28
CA VAL A 63 1.19 -6.83 7.87
C VAL A 63 0.36 -5.69 7.33
N PHE A 64 0.48 -4.51 7.96
CA PHE A 64 -0.05 -3.26 7.43
C PHE A 64 1.03 -2.53 6.67
N VAL A 65 0.74 -2.11 5.44
CA VAL A 65 1.68 -1.40 4.58
C VAL A 65 1.08 -0.06 4.18
N THR A 66 1.88 1.00 4.25
CA THR A 66 1.47 2.35 3.83
C THR A 66 2.60 3.09 3.12
N GLY A 67 2.26 3.84 2.07
CA GLY A 67 3.21 4.51 1.17
C GLY A 67 3.38 3.78 -0.16
N GLY A 68 3.87 4.50 -1.18
CA GLY A 68 4.22 3.94 -2.49
C GLY A 68 3.04 3.42 -3.35
N LEU A 69 1.82 3.94 -3.16
CA LEU A 69 0.61 3.58 -3.94
C LEU A 69 0.12 4.69 -4.89
N GLY A 70 0.83 5.81 -4.93
CA GLY A 70 0.54 6.92 -5.82
C GLY A 70 0.76 6.57 -7.30
N PRO A 71 0.61 7.57 -8.19
CA PRO A 71 0.81 7.39 -9.61
C PRO A 71 2.27 7.60 -10.05
N THR A 72 3.21 7.88 -9.14
CA THR A 72 4.58 8.25 -9.54
C THR A 72 5.41 7.03 -9.95
N HIS A 73 6.53 7.26 -10.64
CA HIS A 73 7.44 6.17 -11.01
C HIS A 73 8.09 5.49 -9.80
N ASP A 74 8.22 6.22 -8.70
CA ASP A 74 8.79 5.74 -7.44
C ASP A 74 7.77 4.92 -6.62
N ASP A 75 6.47 4.98 -6.96
CA ASP A 75 5.43 4.17 -6.33
C ASP A 75 5.51 2.69 -6.78
N VAL A 76 6.39 1.94 -6.11
CA VAL A 76 6.69 0.53 -6.44
C VAL A 76 5.90 -0.48 -5.61
N THR A 77 5.20 -0.06 -4.56
CA THR A 77 4.58 -0.96 -3.56
C THR A 77 3.70 -2.02 -4.17
N LYS A 78 2.82 -1.61 -5.07
CA LYS A 78 1.86 -2.51 -5.73
C LYS A 78 2.56 -3.56 -6.62
N LYS A 79 3.64 -3.18 -7.31
CA LYS A 79 4.43 -4.07 -8.18
C LYS A 79 5.20 -5.09 -7.34
N VAL A 80 5.80 -4.64 -6.24
CA VAL A 80 6.50 -5.52 -5.30
C VAL A 80 5.55 -6.48 -4.60
N ALA A 81 4.36 -6.01 -4.19
CA ALA A 81 3.31 -6.87 -3.64
C ALA A 81 2.91 -7.96 -4.65
N CYS A 82 2.73 -7.62 -5.92
CA CYS A 82 2.47 -8.61 -6.96
C CYS A 82 3.58 -9.67 -7.03
N LYS A 83 4.85 -9.25 -7.03
CA LYS A 83 5.99 -10.19 -7.02
C LYS A 83 5.98 -11.10 -5.78
N PHE A 84 5.68 -10.56 -4.60
CA PHE A 84 5.69 -11.33 -3.34
C PHE A 84 4.55 -12.36 -3.23
N PHE A 85 3.37 -12.02 -3.75
CA PHE A 85 2.17 -12.86 -3.74
C PHE A 85 1.98 -13.68 -5.02
N ASP A 86 2.98 -13.70 -5.92
CA ASP A 86 2.90 -14.36 -7.23
C ASP A 86 1.62 -13.93 -7.99
N SER A 87 1.36 -12.62 -8.00
CA SER A 87 0.22 -12.01 -8.69
C SER A 87 0.70 -11.23 -9.91
N GLU A 88 -0.24 -10.94 -10.80
CA GLU A 88 -0.07 -10.02 -11.92
C GLU A 88 -0.95 -8.78 -11.73
N LEU A 89 -0.61 -7.70 -12.43
CA LEU A 89 -1.45 -6.51 -12.51
C LEU A 89 -2.48 -6.67 -13.62
N VAL A 90 -3.73 -6.34 -13.32
CA VAL A 90 -4.85 -6.34 -14.28
C VAL A 90 -5.55 -5.00 -14.25
N PHE A 91 -5.96 -4.51 -15.42
CA PHE A 91 -6.70 -3.27 -15.51
C PHE A 91 -8.10 -3.42 -14.91
N ASN A 92 -8.47 -2.53 -13.98
CA ASN A 92 -9.76 -2.55 -13.33
C ASN A 92 -10.61 -1.34 -13.76
N GLN A 93 -11.62 -1.61 -14.58
CA GLN A 93 -12.52 -0.59 -15.11
C GLN A 93 -13.30 0.17 -14.03
N LEU A 94 -13.63 -0.48 -12.92
CA LEU A 94 -14.35 0.14 -11.81
C LEU A 94 -13.46 1.19 -11.11
N VAL A 95 -12.21 0.84 -10.81
CA VAL A 95 -11.22 1.77 -10.24
C VAL A 95 -10.98 2.93 -11.18
N PHE A 96 -10.75 2.66 -12.47
CA PHE A 96 -10.55 3.70 -13.47
C PHE A 96 -11.71 4.70 -13.53
N LYS A 97 -12.96 4.22 -13.59
CA LYS A 97 -14.15 5.07 -13.58
C LYS A 97 -14.21 5.96 -12.33
N LYS A 98 -13.83 5.43 -11.17
CA LYS A 98 -13.81 6.19 -9.92
C LYS A 98 -12.73 7.27 -9.92
N ILE A 99 -11.55 6.98 -10.46
CA ILE A 99 -10.47 7.97 -10.64
C ILE A 99 -10.95 9.10 -11.56
N VAL A 100 -11.49 8.77 -12.73
CA VAL A 100 -12.03 9.76 -13.69
C VAL A 100 -13.09 10.64 -13.04
N GLU A 101 -14.00 10.05 -12.27
CA GLU A 101 -15.06 10.79 -11.57
C GLU A 101 -14.49 11.72 -10.49
N LEU A 102 -13.47 11.30 -9.73
CA LEU A 102 -12.79 12.16 -8.77
C LEU A 102 -12.14 13.38 -9.43
N PHE A 103 -11.48 13.22 -10.58
CA PHE A 103 -10.92 14.34 -11.33
C PHE A 103 -12.01 15.25 -11.90
N ARG A 104 -13.07 14.67 -12.46
CA ARG A 104 -14.24 15.43 -12.95
C ARG A 104 -14.85 16.29 -11.85
N GLN A 105 -15.08 15.74 -10.66
CA GLN A 105 -15.66 16.47 -9.52
C GLN A 105 -14.75 17.61 -9.04
N ARG A 106 -13.44 17.48 -9.22
CA ARG A 106 -12.46 18.53 -8.93
C ARG A 106 -12.34 19.59 -10.05
N GLY A 107 -13.04 19.41 -11.17
CA GLY A 107 -13.00 20.33 -12.31
C GLY A 107 -11.67 20.33 -13.07
N VAL A 108 -10.88 19.26 -12.95
CA VAL A 108 -9.56 19.12 -13.58
C VAL A 108 -9.52 17.91 -14.50
N GLU A 109 -8.77 18.03 -15.60
CA GLU A 109 -8.51 16.89 -16.48
C GLU A 109 -7.60 15.88 -15.77
N MET A 110 -7.90 14.58 -15.93
CA MET A 110 -7.11 13.51 -15.34
C MET A 110 -5.78 13.35 -16.09
N PRO A 111 -4.62 13.51 -15.42
CA PRO A 111 -3.33 13.18 -16.03
C PRO A 111 -3.28 11.70 -16.42
N ALA A 112 -2.69 11.40 -17.57
CA ALA A 112 -2.59 10.02 -18.07
C ALA A 112 -1.91 9.05 -17.07
N ILE A 113 -0.94 9.55 -16.30
CA ILE A 113 -0.23 8.74 -15.30
C ILE A 113 -1.15 8.20 -14.19
N ASN A 114 -2.28 8.85 -13.91
CA ASN A 114 -3.23 8.36 -12.92
C ASN A 114 -3.96 7.08 -13.38
N GLU A 115 -3.95 6.76 -14.67
CA GLU A 115 -4.44 5.48 -15.19
C GLU A 115 -3.68 4.29 -14.59
N GLU A 116 -2.39 4.45 -14.28
CA GLU A 116 -1.56 3.42 -13.63
C GLU A 116 -2.15 2.94 -12.30
N GLN A 117 -2.94 3.77 -11.62
CA GLN A 117 -3.60 3.42 -10.35
C GLN A 117 -4.79 2.47 -10.55
N ALA A 118 -5.31 2.35 -11.78
CA ALA A 118 -6.37 1.39 -12.13
C ALA A 118 -5.85 -0.02 -12.45
N TRP A 119 -4.54 -0.19 -12.64
CA TRP A 119 -3.93 -1.51 -12.73
C TRP A 119 -3.77 -2.08 -11.33
N ILE A 120 -4.51 -3.14 -10.98
CA ILE A 120 -4.55 -3.68 -9.61
C ILE A 120 -4.02 -5.12 -9.55
N PRO A 121 -3.53 -5.59 -8.39
CA PRO A 121 -3.14 -6.98 -8.24
C PRO A 121 -4.34 -7.92 -8.38
N LYS A 122 -4.26 -8.88 -9.30
CA LYS A 122 -5.32 -9.86 -9.58
C LYS A 122 -5.70 -10.72 -8.37
N LYS A 123 -4.71 -11.13 -7.57
CA LYS A 123 -4.92 -11.99 -6.38
C LYS A 123 -5.32 -11.21 -5.12
N ALA A 124 -5.43 -9.88 -5.18
CA ALA A 124 -5.83 -9.06 -4.03
C ALA A 124 -7.32 -8.78 -4.02
N GLN A 125 -7.89 -8.68 -2.81
CA GLN A 125 -9.16 -8.00 -2.61
C GLN A 125 -8.94 -6.49 -2.68
N LEU A 126 -9.80 -5.81 -3.43
CA LEU A 126 -9.75 -4.37 -3.65
C LEU A 126 -10.39 -3.61 -2.48
N ILE A 127 -9.70 -2.58 -1.99
CA ILE A 127 -10.26 -1.54 -1.11
C ILE A 127 -10.36 -0.26 -1.93
N LEU A 128 -11.59 0.20 -2.18
CA LEU A 128 -11.79 1.47 -2.87
C LEU A 128 -11.41 2.64 -1.98
N ASN A 129 -10.71 3.61 -2.55
CA ASN A 129 -10.41 4.86 -1.87
C ASN A 129 -11.52 5.88 -2.18
N GLU A 130 -12.12 6.44 -1.13
CA GLU A 130 -13.18 7.45 -1.24
C GLU A 130 -12.63 8.88 -1.20
N VAL A 131 -11.40 9.05 -0.72
CA VAL A 131 -10.76 10.37 -0.51
C VAL A 131 -9.75 10.68 -1.62
N GLY A 132 -9.03 9.67 -2.08
CA GLY A 132 -7.97 9.76 -3.09
C GLY A 132 -8.15 8.78 -4.25
N THR A 133 -7.19 8.81 -5.17
CA THR A 133 -7.24 8.03 -6.43
C THR A 133 -6.61 6.64 -6.29
N ALA A 134 -5.65 6.47 -5.37
CA ALA A 134 -4.96 5.21 -5.13
C ALA A 134 -5.84 4.25 -4.31
N PRO A 135 -6.26 3.08 -4.84
CA PRO A 135 -6.95 2.07 -4.04
C PRO A 135 -6.00 1.36 -3.07
N GLY A 136 -6.56 0.75 -2.04
CA GLY A 136 -5.87 -0.19 -1.15
C GLY A 136 -6.08 -1.64 -1.58
N PHE A 137 -5.30 -2.55 -1.00
CA PHE A 137 -5.32 -3.97 -1.35
C PHE A 137 -5.19 -4.85 -0.09
N ILE A 138 -5.92 -5.96 -0.08
CA ILE A 138 -5.76 -7.03 0.91
C ILE A 138 -5.31 -8.28 0.18
N PHE A 139 -4.22 -8.89 0.64
CA PHE A 139 -3.76 -10.18 0.16
C PHE A 139 -3.90 -11.20 1.28
N ASN A 140 -4.07 -12.46 0.91
CA ASN A 140 -4.00 -13.59 1.83
C ASN A 140 -2.98 -14.61 1.28
N LYS A 141 -2.14 -15.15 2.15
CA LYS A 141 -1.13 -16.16 1.85
C LYS A 141 -1.03 -17.11 3.05
N ASP A 142 -1.60 -18.31 2.90
CA ASP A 142 -1.48 -19.48 3.80
C ASP A 142 -1.10 -19.15 5.26
N GLY A 143 -2.02 -18.48 5.98
CA GLY A 143 -1.85 -18.14 7.41
C GLY A 143 -1.54 -16.66 7.72
N CYS A 144 -1.35 -15.82 6.69
CA CYS A 144 -1.28 -14.35 6.76
C CYS A 144 -2.18 -13.68 5.72
#